data_AF-A0A1Q9NCT2-F1
#
_entry.id   AF-A0A1Q9NCT2-F1
#
_cell.length_a   1.000
_cell.length_b   1.000
_cell.length_c   1.000
_cell.angle_alpha   90.00
_cell.angle_beta   90.00
_cell.angle_gamma   90.00
#
_symmetry.space_group_name_H-M   'P 1'
#
loop_
_entity.id
_entity.type
_entity.pdbx_description
1 polymer ?
#
loop_
_entity_poly.entity_id
_entity_poly.type
_entity_poly.pdbx_seq_one_letter_code
_entity_poly.pdbx_strand_id
1 'polypeptide(L)'
;EWRSAISNFELPSVAFSVSKILLGIEGAQTVREIAEFQNLQIEEVIKIVSKAFWYNTVYLKFIPAETDILTLSEGTSTILFQKTNPLNLTNASLNVIARFDGRAPLIHFTRSMNEDELKVLLDDLGTLVNKGFVQRISVERRRVLLNECILSLLSSRGASIIGHKQMKQIFDTIRRVGGTHHPWISRVMLTDRIQAQCKLEESMTPTDLDDMANALEFFITEMGEQLSKRYVGRVVERMLRKIRNDCQASWTPYLTKPVS
;
A
#
# COMPACT_ATOMS: atom_id res chain seq x y z
N GLU A 1 9.36 -18.05 -28.70
CA GLU A 1 9.62 -19.48 -28.92
C GLU A 1 9.72 -20.21 -27.58
N TRP A 2 8.59 -20.58 -26.97
CA TRP A 2 8.61 -21.34 -25.70
C TRP A 2 8.92 -22.83 -25.92
N ARG A 3 8.77 -23.33 -27.16
CA ARG A 3 8.94 -24.74 -27.51
C ARG A 3 10.35 -25.29 -27.26
N SER A 4 11.38 -24.47 -27.45
CA SER A 4 12.76 -24.81 -27.14
C SER A 4 13.05 -24.82 -25.64
N ALA A 5 12.27 -24.11 -24.83
CA ALA A 5 12.40 -24.13 -23.37
C ALA A 5 11.76 -25.37 -22.72
N ILE A 6 10.80 -26.02 -23.40
CA ILE A 6 10.14 -27.24 -22.91
C ILE A 6 11.14 -28.40 -22.70
N SER A 7 12.19 -28.48 -23.51
CA SER A 7 13.20 -29.54 -23.38
C SER A 7 14.05 -29.43 -22.12
N ASN A 8 13.98 -28.30 -21.42
CA ASN A 8 14.73 -28.06 -20.18
C ASN A 8 14.04 -28.61 -18.93
N PHE A 9 12.81 -29.12 -19.05
CA PHE A 9 12.08 -29.69 -17.92
C PHE A 9 12.58 -31.11 -17.62
N GLU A 10 12.87 -31.37 -16.35
CA GLU A 10 13.38 -32.67 -15.87
C GLU A 10 12.37 -33.81 -16.04
N LEU A 11 11.07 -33.51 -15.94
CA LEU A 11 10.00 -34.50 -15.98
C LEU A 11 9.13 -34.31 -17.22
N PRO A 12 9.00 -35.33 -18.09
CA PRO A 12 8.15 -35.27 -19.29
C PRO A 12 6.69 -34.93 -19.00
N SER A 13 6.17 -35.34 -17.84
CA SER A 13 4.81 -35.02 -17.40
C SER A 13 4.62 -33.52 -17.15
N VAL A 14 5.64 -32.84 -16.61
CA VAL A 14 5.60 -31.38 -16.38
C VAL A 14 5.70 -30.65 -17.71
N ALA A 15 6.60 -31.07 -18.58
CA ALA A 15 6.75 -30.55 -19.93
C ALA A 15 5.42 -30.62 -20.71
N PHE A 16 4.74 -31.76 -20.62
CA PHE A 16 3.43 -31.97 -21.24
C PHE A 16 2.36 -31.02 -20.67
N SER A 17 2.24 -30.92 -19.34
CA SER A 17 1.25 -30.04 -18.71
C SER A 17 1.47 -28.56 -19.03
N VAL A 18 2.73 -28.10 -19.01
CA VAL A 18 3.08 -26.73 -19.41
C VAL A 18 2.73 -26.50 -20.88
N SER A 19 3.06 -27.44 -21.76
CA SER A 19 2.76 -27.33 -23.18
C SER A 19 1.25 -27.27 -23.46
N LYS A 20 0.48 -28.10 -22.76
CA LYS A 20 -0.98 -28.11 -22.85
C LYS A 20 -1.58 -26.77 -22.42
N ILE A 21 -1.05 -26.16 -21.36
CA ILE A 21 -1.46 -24.82 -20.93
C ILE A 21 -1.11 -23.80 -22.02
N LEU A 22 0.14 -23.75 -22.46
CA LEU A 22 0.62 -22.73 -23.40
C LEU A 22 -0.02 -22.83 -24.79
N LEU A 23 -0.46 -24.01 -25.23
CA LEU A 23 -1.20 -24.18 -26.48
C LEU A 23 -2.63 -23.63 -26.41
N GLY A 24 -3.21 -23.53 -25.20
CA GLY A 24 -4.57 -23.04 -24.97
C GLY A 24 -4.66 -21.58 -24.54
N ILE A 25 -3.54 -20.90 -24.33
CA ILE A 25 -3.53 -19.49 -23.91
C ILE A 25 -3.70 -18.57 -25.13
N GLU A 26 -4.67 -17.66 -25.04
CA GLU A 26 -4.83 -16.55 -25.95
C GLU A 26 -4.29 -15.26 -25.31
N GLY A 27 -3.06 -14.88 -25.65
CA GLY A 27 -2.45 -13.65 -25.14
C GLY A 27 -2.05 -13.70 -23.66
N ALA A 28 -2.39 -12.65 -22.91
CA ALA A 28 -2.15 -12.57 -21.47
C ALA A 28 -3.40 -13.06 -20.72
N GLN A 29 -3.23 -14.05 -19.84
CA GLN A 29 -4.31 -14.61 -19.05
C GLN A 29 -3.91 -14.70 -17.58
N THR A 30 -4.88 -14.58 -16.70
CA THR A 30 -4.69 -14.84 -15.27
C THR A 30 -4.60 -16.34 -15.00
N VAL A 31 -3.95 -16.72 -13.90
CA VAL A 31 -3.88 -18.12 -13.46
C VAL A 31 -5.27 -18.72 -13.24
N ARG A 32 -6.25 -17.90 -12.82
CA ARG A 32 -7.64 -18.32 -12.66
C ARG A 32 -8.32 -18.63 -14.00
N GLU A 33 -8.17 -17.75 -14.99
CA GLU A 33 -8.71 -17.97 -16.34
C GLU A 33 -8.16 -19.27 -16.95
N ILE A 34 -6.86 -19.52 -16.77
CA ILE A 34 -6.24 -20.77 -17.22
C ILE A 34 -6.85 -21.99 -16.51
N ALA A 35 -7.08 -21.90 -15.19
CA ALA A 35 -7.68 -22.98 -14.41
C ALA A 35 -9.12 -23.28 -14.83
N GLU A 36 -9.93 -22.26 -15.03
CA GLU A 36 -11.31 -22.37 -15.51
C GLU A 36 -11.36 -22.95 -16.93
N PHE A 37 -10.50 -22.47 -17.84
CA PHE A 37 -10.43 -22.95 -19.21
C PHE A 37 -9.96 -24.40 -19.33
N GLN A 38 -8.98 -24.80 -18.51
CA GLN A 38 -8.43 -26.17 -18.50
C GLN A 38 -9.23 -27.14 -17.64
N ASN A 39 -10.24 -26.66 -16.90
CA ASN A 39 -10.98 -27.39 -15.88
C ASN A 39 -10.04 -28.07 -14.84
N LEU A 40 -9.07 -27.31 -14.33
CA LEU A 40 -8.09 -27.73 -13.33
C LEU A 40 -8.30 -26.98 -12.02
N GLN A 41 -7.80 -27.53 -10.92
CA GLN A 41 -7.75 -26.81 -9.65
C GLN A 41 -6.71 -25.68 -9.74
N ILE A 42 -7.01 -24.52 -9.14
CA ILE A 42 -6.16 -23.33 -9.25
C ILE A 42 -4.76 -23.59 -8.68
N GLU A 43 -4.65 -24.36 -7.60
CA GLU A 43 -3.38 -24.72 -6.97
C GLU A 43 -2.49 -25.55 -7.91
N GLU A 44 -3.10 -26.40 -8.74
CA GLU A 44 -2.37 -27.17 -9.75
C GLU A 44 -1.82 -26.27 -10.84
N VAL A 45 -2.63 -25.33 -11.33
CA VAL A 45 -2.19 -24.35 -12.34
C VAL A 45 -1.10 -23.45 -11.78
N ILE A 46 -1.22 -22.96 -10.54
CA ILE A 46 -0.16 -22.19 -9.86
C ILE A 46 1.14 -22.99 -9.87
N LYS A 47 1.11 -24.27 -9.51
CA LYS A 47 2.30 -25.13 -9.49
C LYS A 47 2.91 -25.30 -10.88
N ILE A 48 2.09 -25.50 -11.91
CA ILE A 48 2.58 -25.67 -13.28
C ILE A 48 3.19 -24.36 -13.81
N VAL A 49 2.49 -23.24 -13.62
CA VAL A 49 2.92 -21.90 -14.05
C VAL A 49 4.19 -21.47 -13.30
N SER A 50 4.30 -21.77 -12.00
CA SER A 50 5.51 -21.50 -11.21
C SER A 50 6.73 -22.25 -11.76
N LYS A 51 6.56 -23.52 -12.14
CA LYS A 51 7.62 -24.28 -12.80
C LYS A 51 7.95 -23.69 -14.17
N ALA A 52 6.95 -23.34 -14.97
CA ALA A 52 7.17 -22.72 -16.27
C ALA A 52 7.93 -21.39 -16.14
N PHE A 53 7.65 -20.60 -15.12
CA PHE A 53 8.37 -19.38 -14.82
C PHE A 53 9.82 -19.67 -14.41
N TRP A 54 10.03 -20.66 -13.54
CA TRP A 54 11.38 -21.10 -13.12
C TRP A 54 12.27 -21.52 -14.29
N TYR A 55 11.71 -22.24 -15.27
CA TYR A 55 12.41 -22.63 -16.49
C TYR A 55 12.38 -21.55 -17.59
N ASN A 56 12.05 -20.29 -17.25
CA ASN A 56 11.99 -19.14 -18.16
C ASN A 56 11.12 -19.37 -19.41
N THR A 57 10.11 -20.23 -19.30
CA THR A 57 9.17 -20.55 -20.38
C THR A 57 8.04 -19.53 -20.46
N VAL A 58 7.68 -18.94 -19.32
CA VAL A 58 6.66 -17.89 -19.21
C VAL A 58 7.20 -16.71 -18.42
N TYR A 59 6.57 -15.56 -18.63
CA TYR A 59 6.79 -14.35 -17.84
C TYR A 59 5.58 -14.11 -16.94
N LEU A 60 5.81 -13.82 -15.66
CA LEU A 60 4.76 -13.45 -14.73
C LEU A 60 4.71 -11.94 -14.59
N LYS A 61 3.56 -11.36 -14.94
CA LYS A 61 3.26 -9.97 -14.64
C LYS A 61 2.45 -9.91 -13.35
N PHE A 62 2.97 -9.19 -12.37
CA PHE A 62 2.25 -8.94 -11.14
C PHE A 62 1.17 -7.87 -11.38
N ILE A 63 -0.06 -8.10 -10.92
CA ILE A 63 -1.13 -7.10 -11.02
C ILE A 63 -1.46 -6.59 -9.62
N PRO A 64 -1.28 -5.29 -9.33
CA PRO A 64 -1.66 -4.73 -8.03
C PRO A 64 -3.15 -4.90 -7.77
N ALA A 65 -3.49 -5.24 -6.53
CA ALA A 65 -4.87 -5.28 -6.09
C ALA A 65 -5.40 -3.85 -5.88
N GLU A 66 -6.72 -3.66 -5.99
CA GLU A 66 -7.38 -2.38 -5.68
C GLU A 66 -7.10 -1.88 -4.25
N THR A 67 -6.83 -2.83 -3.35
CA THR A 67 -6.48 -2.60 -1.94
C THR A 67 -5.01 -2.25 -1.74
N ASP A 68 -4.16 -2.36 -2.76
CA ASP A 68 -2.75 -2.03 -2.62
C ASP A 68 -2.56 -0.52 -2.49
N ILE A 69 -1.65 -0.14 -1.59
CA ILE A 69 -1.16 1.23 -1.50
C ILE A 69 0.22 1.24 -2.14
N LEU A 70 0.33 1.96 -3.23
CA LEU A 70 1.51 2.01 -4.08
C LEU A 70 2.26 3.33 -3.88
N THR A 71 3.57 3.27 -4.01
CA THR A 71 4.46 4.44 -4.02
C THR A 71 5.49 4.26 -5.13
N LEU A 72 6.01 5.38 -5.62
CA LEU A 72 7.19 5.35 -6.48
C LEU A 72 8.40 4.89 -5.67
N SER A 73 9.27 4.11 -6.31
CA SER A 73 10.58 3.82 -5.76
C SER A 73 11.50 5.05 -5.87
N GLU A 74 12.57 5.08 -5.08
CA GLU A 74 13.49 6.22 -5.05
C GLU A 74 14.12 6.49 -6.43
N GLY A 75 14.13 7.74 -6.85
CA GLY A 75 14.74 8.19 -8.12
C GLY A 75 13.96 7.87 -9.39
N THR A 76 12.83 7.16 -9.32
CA THR A 76 12.12 6.67 -10.50
C THR A 76 11.23 7.71 -11.17
N SER A 77 10.85 8.76 -10.43
CA SER A 77 10.10 9.91 -10.95
C SER A 77 10.78 10.54 -12.17
N THR A 78 12.12 10.62 -12.15
CA THR A 78 12.90 11.17 -13.26
C THR A 78 12.79 10.35 -14.54
N ILE A 79 12.58 9.04 -14.45
CA ILE A 79 12.45 8.13 -15.60
C ILE A 79 10.99 8.09 -16.07
N LEU A 80 10.05 8.00 -15.12
CA LEU A 80 8.62 7.89 -15.40
C LEU A 80 8.06 9.14 -16.10
N PHE A 81 8.50 10.33 -15.67
CA PHE A 81 7.97 11.59 -16.17
C PHE A 81 8.89 12.27 -17.19
N GLN A 82 9.80 11.51 -17.81
CA GLN A 82 10.58 11.98 -18.95
C GLN A 82 9.69 12.21 -20.17
N LYS A 83 9.89 13.33 -20.85
CA LYS A 83 9.13 13.69 -22.07
C LYS A 83 9.26 12.66 -23.20
N THR A 84 10.38 11.93 -23.23
CA THR A 84 10.62 10.86 -24.21
C THR A 84 9.75 9.63 -23.97
N ASN A 85 9.09 9.52 -22.82
CA ASN A 85 8.28 8.36 -22.39
C ASN A 85 9.00 7.02 -22.67
N PRO A 86 10.18 6.79 -22.08
CA PRO A 86 11.00 5.62 -22.39
C PRO A 86 10.33 4.28 -22.06
N LEU A 87 9.27 4.31 -21.24
CA LEU A 87 8.51 3.13 -20.82
C LEU A 87 7.21 2.95 -21.62
N ASN A 88 6.93 3.84 -22.59
CA ASN A 88 5.75 3.83 -23.44
C ASN A 88 4.42 3.76 -22.66
N LEU A 89 4.35 4.43 -21.51
CA LEU A 89 3.16 4.48 -20.67
C LEU A 89 2.10 5.38 -21.29
N THR A 90 0.83 5.08 -21.07
CA THR A 90 -0.24 5.98 -21.52
C THR A 90 -0.32 7.24 -20.65
N ASN A 91 -0.84 8.34 -21.20
CA ASN A 91 -1.07 9.57 -20.43
C ASN A 91 -2.04 9.34 -19.26
N ALA A 92 -3.04 8.47 -19.43
CA ALA A 92 -3.97 8.10 -18.36
C ALA A 92 -3.23 7.39 -17.21
N SER A 93 -2.35 6.44 -17.54
CA SER A 93 -1.50 5.76 -16.56
C SER A 93 -0.58 6.72 -15.83
N LEU A 94 0.12 7.60 -16.56
CA LEU A 94 1.01 8.61 -15.97
C LEU A 94 0.26 9.54 -15.00
N ASN A 95 -0.94 9.97 -15.35
CA ASN A 95 -1.76 10.83 -14.49
C ASN A 95 -2.16 10.14 -13.18
N VAL A 96 -2.45 8.84 -13.21
CA VAL A 96 -2.72 8.06 -11.98
C VAL A 96 -1.46 7.86 -11.17
N ILE A 97 -0.36 7.45 -11.82
CA ILE A 97 0.92 7.17 -11.17
C ILE A 97 1.47 8.44 -10.50
N ALA A 98 1.32 9.61 -11.12
CA ALA A 98 1.73 10.90 -10.54
C ALA A 98 0.99 11.26 -9.25
N ARG A 99 -0.16 10.63 -8.98
CA ARG A 99 -0.96 10.86 -7.77
C ARG A 99 -0.62 9.89 -6.64
N PHE A 100 0.26 8.91 -6.87
CA PHE A 100 0.68 7.97 -5.83
C PHE A 100 1.52 8.70 -4.78
N ASP A 101 0.93 8.84 -3.59
CA ASP A 101 1.57 9.44 -2.41
C ASP A 101 1.98 8.38 -1.37
N GLY A 102 1.68 7.11 -1.64
CA GLY A 102 1.87 6.01 -0.70
C GLY A 102 0.98 6.12 0.54
N ARG A 103 -0.20 6.75 0.44
CA ARG A 103 -1.15 6.92 1.54
C ARG A 103 -2.56 6.42 1.20
N ALA A 104 -2.97 6.52 -0.06
CA ALA A 104 -4.28 6.06 -0.51
C ALA A 104 -4.21 4.73 -1.29
N PRO A 105 -5.21 3.84 -1.13
CA PRO A 105 -5.26 2.60 -1.91
C PRO A 105 -5.62 2.88 -3.37
N LEU A 106 -5.18 1.98 -4.26
CA LEU A 106 -5.30 2.11 -5.71
C LEU A 106 -6.74 2.44 -6.17
N ILE A 107 -7.74 1.85 -5.50
CA ILE A 107 -9.16 2.10 -5.77
C ILE A 107 -9.54 3.59 -5.75
N HIS A 108 -8.89 4.42 -4.94
CA HIS A 108 -9.20 5.86 -4.89
C HIS A 108 -8.80 6.59 -6.18
N PHE A 109 -7.83 6.06 -6.91
CA PHE A 109 -7.34 6.66 -8.14
C PHE A 109 -8.04 6.09 -9.38
N THR A 110 -8.56 4.85 -9.30
CA THR A 110 -9.15 4.13 -10.43
C THR A 110 -10.67 4.16 -10.50
N ARG A 111 -11.36 4.58 -9.43
CA ARG A 111 -12.84 4.61 -9.34
C ARG A 111 -13.59 5.25 -10.51
N SER A 112 -12.98 6.21 -11.20
CA SER A 112 -13.61 6.94 -12.31
C SER A 112 -13.19 6.45 -13.68
N MET A 113 -12.34 5.43 -13.76
CA MET A 113 -11.85 4.86 -15.02
C MET A 113 -12.83 3.85 -15.58
N ASN A 114 -12.92 3.78 -16.90
CA ASN A 114 -13.64 2.69 -17.55
C ASN A 114 -12.81 1.38 -17.52
N GLU A 115 -13.43 0.27 -17.91
CA GLU A 115 -12.80 -1.06 -17.81
C GLU A 115 -11.55 -1.18 -18.70
N ASP A 116 -11.56 -0.59 -19.89
CA ASP A 116 -10.43 -0.66 -20.83
C ASP A 116 -9.23 0.17 -20.33
N GLU A 117 -9.49 1.39 -19.83
CA GLU A 117 -8.48 2.24 -19.19
C GLU A 117 -7.88 1.55 -17.96
N LEU A 118 -8.71 0.90 -17.15
CA LEU A 118 -8.26 0.17 -15.98
C LEU A 118 -7.37 -1.02 -16.36
N LYS A 119 -7.73 -1.79 -17.40
CA LYS A 119 -6.91 -2.90 -17.90
C LYS A 119 -5.54 -2.42 -18.34
N VAL A 120 -5.48 -1.33 -19.12
CA VAL A 120 -4.22 -0.74 -19.57
C VAL A 120 -3.38 -0.24 -18.39
N LEU A 121 -4.00 0.47 -17.44
CA LEU A 121 -3.32 0.93 -16.24
C LEU A 121 -2.74 -0.24 -15.43
N LEU A 122 -3.51 -1.30 -15.20
CA LEU A 122 -3.05 -2.46 -14.42
C LEU A 122 -1.90 -3.19 -15.13
N ASP A 123 -1.93 -3.26 -16.46
CA ASP A 123 -0.85 -3.84 -17.25
C ASP A 123 0.45 -2.99 -17.19
N ASP A 124 0.30 -1.67 -17.26
CA ASP A 124 1.39 -0.70 -17.08
C ASP A 124 1.97 -0.82 -15.66
N LEU A 125 1.12 -0.77 -14.63
CA LEU A 125 1.52 -0.90 -13.23
C LEU A 125 2.24 -2.21 -12.97
N GLY A 126 1.76 -3.32 -13.54
CA GLY A 126 2.42 -4.60 -13.38
C GLY A 126 3.81 -4.65 -13.99
N THR A 127 3.99 -3.99 -15.13
CA THR A 127 5.31 -3.80 -15.74
C THR A 127 6.21 -2.95 -14.86
N LEU A 128 5.68 -1.86 -14.28
CA LEU A 128 6.45 -0.98 -13.41
C LEU A 128 6.84 -1.64 -12.09
N VAL A 129 5.96 -2.45 -11.50
CA VAL A 129 6.27 -3.20 -10.28
C VAL A 129 7.36 -4.23 -10.55
N ASN A 130 7.24 -5.00 -11.63
CA ASN A 130 8.25 -6.00 -11.98
C ASN A 130 9.63 -5.39 -12.29
N LYS A 131 9.66 -4.16 -12.83
CA LYS A 131 10.91 -3.41 -13.08
C LYS A 131 11.41 -2.63 -11.85
N GLY A 132 10.68 -2.68 -10.73
CA GLY A 132 11.04 -1.98 -9.50
C GLY A 132 10.80 -0.46 -9.51
N PHE A 133 10.04 0.07 -10.48
CA PHE A 133 9.73 1.50 -10.56
C PHE A 133 8.65 1.95 -9.57
N VAL A 134 7.72 1.04 -9.30
CA VAL A 134 6.60 1.21 -8.36
C VAL A 134 6.67 0.07 -7.37
N GLN A 135 6.38 0.35 -6.10
CA GLN A 135 6.37 -0.66 -5.05
C GLN A 135 5.16 -0.49 -4.14
N ARG A 136 4.74 -1.59 -3.50
CA ARG A 136 3.81 -1.53 -2.38
C ARG A 136 4.51 -0.88 -1.19
N ILE A 137 3.77 -0.09 -0.42
CA ILE A 137 4.32 0.45 0.83
C ILE A 137 4.66 -0.68 1.80
N SER A 138 5.75 -0.50 2.54
CA SER A 138 6.23 -1.45 3.55
C SER A 138 5.24 -1.59 4.72
N VAL A 139 5.41 -2.65 5.52
CA VAL A 139 4.57 -2.90 6.70
C VAL A 139 4.73 -1.79 7.75
N GLU A 140 5.95 -1.30 7.91
CA GLU A 140 6.32 -0.21 8.82
C GLU A 140 5.60 1.08 8.41
N ARG A 141 5.61 1.42 7.12
CA ARG A 141 4.88 2.58 6.59
C ARG A 141 3.37 2.44 6.82
N ARG A 142 2.81 1.24 6.69
CA ARG A 142 1.40 1.00 7.00
C ARG A 142 1.08 1.24 8.47
N ARG A 143 1.96 0.86 9.40
CA ARG A 143 1.80 1.15 10.84
C ARG A 143 1.78 2.65 11.11
N VAL A 144 2.66 3.41 10.46
CA VAL A 144 2.68 4.87 10.56
C VAL A 144 1.34 5.46 10.10
N LEU A 145 0.81 5.03 8.95
CA LEU A 145 -0.49 5.50 8.44
C LEU A 145 -1.66 5.13 9.37
N LEU A 146 -1.63 3.94 9.98
CA LEU A 146 -2.63 3.53 10.97
C LEU A 146 -2.60 4.44 12.20
N ASN A 147 -1.41 4.71 12.74
CA ASN A 147 -1.26 5.58 13.90
C ASN A 147 -1.62 7.04 13.58
N GLU A 148 -1.34 7.49 12.36
CA GLU A 148 -1.79 8.80 11.87
C GLU A 148 -3.32 8.90 11.80
N CYS A 149 -4.01 7.84 11.34
CA CYS A 149 -5.47 7.76 11.37
C CYS A 149 -6.00 7.91 12.80
N ILE A 150 -5.42 7.16 13.75
CA ILE A 150 -5.82 7.17 15.15
C ILE A 150 -5.62 8.56 15.75
N LEU A 151 -4.45 9.17 15.55
CA LEU A 151 -4.12 10.49 16.06
C LEU A 151 -5.03 11.58 15.45
N SER A 152 -5.35 11.48 14.15
CA SER A 152 -6.27 12.38 13.47
C SER A 152 -7.68 12.32 14.05
N LEU A 153 -8.23 11.11 14.21
CA LEU A 153 -9.57 10.94 14.78
C LEU A 153 -9.61 11.33 16.26
N LEU A 154 -8.54 11.05 17.02
CA LEU A 154 -8.43 11.45 18.41
C LEU A 154 -8.38 12.98 18.53
N SER A 155 -7.60 13.64 17.69
CA SER A 155 -7.52 15.10 17.64
C SER A 155 -8.87 15.70 17.26
N SER A 156 -9.53 15.20 16.21
CA SER A 156 -10.82 15.71 15.75
C SER A 156 -11.93 15.51 16.80
N ARG A 157 -12.06 14.30 17.37
CA ARG A 157 -13.05 14.04 18.44
C ARG A 157 -12.70 14.80 19.71
N GLY A 158 -11.44 14.88 20.11
CA GLY A 158 -10.99 15.70 21.24
C GLY A 158 -11.34 17.18 21.05
N ALA A 159 -11.09 17.71 19.86
CA ALA A 159 -11.42 19.09 19.51
C ALA A 159 -12.93 19.37 19.53
N SER A 160 -13.78 18.37 19.25
CA SER A 160 -15.24 18.50 19.41
C SER A 160 -15.69 18.57 20.89
N ILE A 161 -14.86 18.09 21.83
CA ILE A 161 -15.17 18.07 23.27
C ILE A 161 -14.63 19.33 23.95
N ILE A 162 -13.36 19.66 23.74
CA ILE A 162 -12.66 20.76 24.44
C ILE A 162 -12.46 22.02 23.57
N GLY A 163 -12.87 21.97 22.30
CA GLY A 163 -12.69 23.05 21.33
C GLY A 163 -11.35 22.99 20.57
N HIS A 164 -11.37 23.49 19.33
CA HIS A 164 -10.23 23.43 18.40
C HIS A 164 -8.97 24.11 18.95
N LYS A 165 -9.10 25.31 19.54
CA LYS A 165 -7.96 26.07 20.07
C LYS A 165 -7.23 25.31 21.19
N GLN A 166 -8.00 24.70 22.09
CA GLN A 166 -7.44 23.95 23.22
C GLN A 166 -6.78 22.65 22.73
N MET A 167 -7.40 21.96 21.77
CA MET A 167 -6.82 20.77 21.17
C MET A 167 -5.48 21.07 20.48
N LYS A 168 -5.41 22.17 19.72
CA LYS A 168 -4.16 22.62 19.10
C LYS A 168 -3.07 22.91 20.13
N GLN A 169 -3.41 23.57 21.24
CA GLN A 169 -2.46 23.82 22.34
C GLN A 169 -1.94 22.53 22.97
N ILE A 170 -2.81 21.52 23.17
CA ILE A 170 -2.39 20.21 23.67
C ILE A 170 -1.45 19.55 22.67
N PHE A 171 -1.81 19.54 21.38
CA PHE A 171 -0.99 19.00 20.31
C PHE A 171 0.40 19.64 20.28
N ASP A 172 0.47 20.97 20.24
CA ASP A 172 1.74 21.71 20.18
C ASP A 172 2.59 21.49 21.44
N THR A 173 1.95 21.34 22.61
CA THR A 173 2.64 21.03 23.87
C THR A 173 3.28 19.65 23.82
N ILE A 174 2.53 18.63 23.42
CA ILE A 174 3.03 17.25 23.29
C ILE A 174 4.16 17.22 22.25
N ARG A 175 3.98 17.89 21.11
CA ARG A 175 5.01 17.97 20.07
C ARG A 175 6.32 18.57 20.58
N ARG A 176 6.23 19.67 21.35
CA ARG A 176 7.40 20.36 21.91
C ARG A 176 8.11 19.54 22.99
N VAL A 177 7.36 18.90 23.90
CA VAL A 177 7.92 18.12 25.01
C VAL A 177 8.42 16.75 24.54
N GLY A 178 7.67 16.10 23.65
CA GLY A 178 8.01 14.79 23.11
C GLY A 178 9.25 14.80 22.22
N GLY A 179 9.57 15.93 21.58
CA GLY A 179 10.72 16.06 20.69
C GLY A 179 12.08 15.73 21.32
N THR A 180 12.20 15.79 22.66
CA THR A 180 13.44 15.41 23.37
C THR A 180 13.61 13.89 23.50
N HIS A 181 12.51 13.14 23.53
CA HIS A 181 12.51 11.69 23.73
C HIS A 181 12.29 10.94 22.41
N HIS A 182 11.55 11.55 21.47
CA HIS A 182 11.22 11.00 20.17
C HIS A 182 11.45 12.07 19.08
N PRO A 183 12.63 12.13 18.46
CA PRO A 183 12.97 13.17 17.47
C PRO A 183 11.98 13.26 16.29
N TRP A 184 11.41 12.12 15.90
CA TRP A 184 10.43 11.99 14.83
C TRP A 184 9.12 12.74 15.07
N ILE A 185 8.76 13.04 16.34
CA ILE A 185 7.59 13.85 16.68
C ILE A 185 7.61 15.22 16.01
N SER A 186 8.81 15.77 15.74
CA SER A 186 8.97 17.03 15.02
C SER A 186 8.34 17.04 13.63
N ARG A 187 8.19 15.86 13.00
CA ARG A 187 7.59 15.67 11.67
C ARG A 187 6.08 15.46 11.68
N VAL A 188 5.48 15.34 12.86
CA VAL A 188 4.03 15.23 13.03
C VAL A 188 3.44 16.63 13.06
N MET A 189 2.49 16.89 12.18
CA MET A 189 1.85 18.17 11.98
C MET A 189 0.34 18.03 12.14
N LEU A 190 -0.32 19.12 12.52
CA LEU A 190 -1.77 19.21 12.55
C LEU A 190 -2.23 20.16 11.45
N THR A 191 -3.11 19.70 10.57
CA THR A 191 -3.73 20.54 9.54
C THR A 191 -4.75 21.48 10.15
N ASP A 192 -5.21 22.48 9.38
CA ASP A 192 -6.25 23.42 9.82
C ASP A 192 -7.58 22.72 10.15
N ARG A 193 -7.80 21.52 9.59
CA ARG A 193 -8.97 20.67 9.85
C ARG A 193 -8.78 19.72 11.04
N ILE A 194 -7.73 19.91 11.86
CA ILE A 194 -7.41 19.08 13.02
C ILE A 194 -7.14 17.62 12.61
N GLN A 195 -6.55 17.41 11.43
CA GLN A 195 -6.06 16.11 10.99
C GLN A 195 -4.56 16.05 11.24
N ALA A 196 -4.10 14.98 11.87
CA ALA A 196 -2.69 14.75 12.08
C ALA A 196 -2.07 14.19 10.80
N GLN A 197 -0.88 14.68 10.44
CA GLN A 197 -0.15 14.21 9.28
C GLN A 197 1.33 14.12 9.60
N CYS A 198 1.95 13.02 9.22
CA CYS A 198 3.39 12.83 9.28
C CYS A 198 4.00 13.19 7.94
N LYS A 199 5.04 14.04 7.98
CA LYS A 199 5.90 14.27 6.83
C LYS A 199 6.83 13.06 6.64
N LEU A 200 6.51 12.23 5.65
CA LEU A 200 7.33 11.09 5.25
C LEU A 200 8.26 11.50 4.11
N GLU A 201 9.53 11.17 4.25
CA GLU A 201 10.54 11.37 3.21
C GLU A 201 10.69 10.09 2.38
N GLU A 202 11.10 10.22 1.12
CA GLU A 202 11.28 9.07 0.22
C GLU A 202 12.42 8.14 0.68
N SER A 203 13.45 8.71 1.31
CA SER A 203 14.65 8.00 1.77
C SER A 203 14.52 7.36 3.16
N MET A 204 13.32 7.32 3.75
CA MET A 204 13.12 6.72 5.08
C MET A 204 13.32 5.21 5.03
N THR A 205 14.22 4.71 5.86
CA THR A 205 14.45 3.28 6.04
C THR A 205 13.33 2.64 6.88
N PRO A 206 13.21 1.29 6.89
CA PRO A 206 12.27 0.61 7.79
C PRO A 206 12.44 1.02 9.26
N THR A 207 13.68 1.19 9.73
CA THR A 207 13.97 1.63 11.10
C THR A 207 13.43 3.04 11.38
N ASP A 208 13.60 3.97 10.43
CA ASP A 208 13.07 5.34 10.56
C ASP A 208 11.53 5.34 10.65
N LEU A 209 10.87 4.43 9.92
CA LEU A 209 9.42 4.27 9.93
C LEU A 209 8.92 3.63 11.22
N ASP A 210 9.64 2.65 11.77
CA ASP A 210 9.31 2.08 13.09
C ASP A 210 9.49 3.12 14.21
N ASP A 211 10.56 3.91 14.17
CA ASP A 211 10.77 5.00 15.13
C ASP A 211 9.68 6.08 15.02
N MET A 212 9.23 6.40 13.79
CA MET A 212 8.07 7.27 13.56
C MET A 212 6.78 6.66 14.11
N ALA A 213 6.56 5.35 13.93
CA ALA A 213 5.39 4.67 14.48
C ALA A 213 5.39 4.74 16.01
N ASN A 214 6.53 4.47 16.65
CA ASN A 214 6.71 4.59 18.10
C ASN A 214 6.46 6.03 18.59
N ALA A 215 6.99 7.02 17.87
CA ALA A 215 6.75 8.44 18.16
C ALA A 215 5.25 8.80 18.11
N LEU A 216 4.50 8.24 17.17
CA LEU A 216 3.05 8.44 17.09
C LEU A 216 2.30 7.73 18.21
N GLU A 217 2.71 6.52 18.61
CA GLU A 217 2.10 5.82 19.75
C GLU A 217 2.29 6.58 21.05
N PHE A 218 3.49 7.13 21.27
CA PHE A 218 3.74 8.07 22.36
C PHE A 218 2.81 9.27 22.27
N PHE A 219 2.69 9.90 21.09
CA PHE A 219 1.83 11.07 20.90
C PHE A 219 0.36 10.76 21.22
N ILE A 220 -0.15 9.63 20.73
CA ILE A 220 -1.52 9.16 20.98
C ILE A 220 -1.75 8.94 22.49
N THR A 221 -0.78 8.35 23.17
CA THR A 221 -0.84 8.07 24.61
C THR A 221 -0.89 9.36 25.41
N GLU A 222 0.08 10.27 25.20
CA GLU A 222 0.11 11.58 25.84
C GLU A 222 -1.15 12.40 25.56
N MET A 223 -1.66 12.35 24.33
CA MET A 223 -2.90 13.04 23.99
C MET A 223 -4.11 12.46 24.74
N GLY A 224 -4.19 11.14 24.87
CA GLY A 224 -5.20 10.47 25.67
C GLY A 224 -5.16 10.87 27.14
N GLU A 225 -3.95 10.97 27.72
CA GLU A 225 -3.76 11.42 29.10
C GLU A 225 -4.15 12.88 29.30
N GLN A 226 -3.72 13.78 28.42
CA GLN A 226 -4.06 15.21 28.50
C GLN A 226 -5.57 15.44 28.35
N LEU A 227 -6.24 14.68 27.48
CA LEU A 227 -7.70 14.71 27.37
C LEU A 227 -8.38 14.15 28.63
N SER A 228 -7.85 13.08 29.22
CA SER A 228 -8.39 12.48 30.44
C SER A 228 -8.24 13.36 31.68
N LYS A 229 -7.25 14.26 31.70
CA LYS A 229 -7.11 15.28 32.76
C LYS A 229 -8.17 16.38 32.66
N ARG A 230 -8.72 16.62 31.46
CA ARG A 230 -9.69 17.69 31.17
C ARG A 230 -11.13 17.20 31.04
N TYR A 231 -11.33 15.89 30.88
CA TYR A 231 -12.62 15.26 30.66
C TYR A 231 -12.73 13.95 31.44
N VAL A 232 -13.90 13.31 31.45
CA VAL A 232 -14.08 12.03 32.16
C VAL A 232 -13.19 10.94 31.54
N GLY A 233 -12.15 10.50 32.25
CA GLY A 233 -11.15 9.54 31.74
C GLY A 233 -11.74 8.27 31.11
N ARG A 234 -12.76 7.66 31.76
CA ARG A 234 -13.48 6.49 31.22
C ARG A 234 -14.16 6.75 29.87
N VAL A 235 -14.52 8.00 29.56
CA VAL A 235 -15.08 8.36 28.25
C VAL A 235 -13.96 8.46 27.22
N VAL A 236 -12.82 9.06 27.58
CA VAL A 236 -11.64 9.17 26.71
C VAL A 236 -11.08 7.80 26.35
N GLU A 237 -10.96 6.88 27.32
CA GLU A 237 -10.53 5.50 27.06
C GLU A 237 -11.46 4.76 26.10
N ARG A 238 -12.78 4.86 26.30
CA ARG A 238 -13.77 4.26 25.40
C ARG A 238 -13.70 4.88 24.01
N MET A 239 -13.51 6.19 23.93
CA MET A 239 -13.33 6.91 22.67
C MET A 239 -12.07 6.43 21.93
N LEU A 240 -10.93 6.34 22.61
CA LEU A 240 -9.67 5.87 22.03
C LEU A 240 -9.79 4.42 21.56
N ARG A 241 -10.40 3.54 22.36
CA ARG A 241 -10.66 2.14 21.96
C ARG A 241 -11.51 2.07 20.69
N LYS A 242 -12.59 2.85 20.63
CA LYS A 242 -13.44 2.93 19.44
C LYS A 242 -12.66 3.44 18.23
N ILE A 243 -11.88 4.51 18.37
CA ILE A 243 -11.05 5.05 17.29
C ILE A 243 -10.06 4.01 16.78
N ARG A 244 -9.37 3.29 17.67
CA ARG A 244 -8.44 2.22 17.27
C ARG A 244 -9.15 1.15 16.47
N ASN A 245 -10.32 0.69 16.91
CA ASN A 245 -11.12 -0.28 16.18
C ASN A 245 -11.61 0.26 14.83
N ASP A 246 -12.06 1.52 14.77
CA ASP A 246 -12.54 2.16 13.54
C ASP A 246 -11.39 2.27 12.50
N CYS A 247 -10.22 2.75 12.91
CA CYS A 247 -9.04 2.83 12.04
C CYS A 247 -8.54 1.43 11.67
N GLN A 248 -8.44 0.49 12.61
CA GLN A 248 -8.08 -0.88 12.28
C GLN A 248 -9.07 -1.50 11.30
N ALA A 249 -10.37 -1.34 11.46
CA ALA A 249 -11.35 -1.87 10.50
C ALA A 249 -11.20 -1.22 9.11
N SER A 250 -10.94 0.09 9.06
CA SER A 250 -10.69 0.82 7.82
C SER A 250 -9.40 0.39 7.12
N TRP A 251 -8.37 0.02 7.89
CA TRP A 251 -7.04 -0.30 7.36
C TRP A 251 -6.78 -1.80 7.23
N THR A 252 -7.46 -2.66 7.99
CA THR A 252 -7.30 -4.13 8.00
C THR A 252 -7.37 -4.73 6.59
N PRO A 253 -8.33 -4.37 5.72
CA PRO A 253 -8.36 -4.86 4.33
C PRO A 253 -7.06 -4.58 3.56
N TYR A 254 -6.34 -3.51 3.93
CA TYR A 254 -5.07 -3.08 3.34
C TYR A 254 -3.85 -3.57 4.14
N LEU A 255 -4.03 -4.15 5.34
CA LEU A 255 -2.95 -4.61 6.24
C LEU A 255 -2.74 -6.13 6.20
N THR A 256 -3.80 -6.94 6.06
CA THR A 256 -3.75 -8.39 6.38
C THR A 256 -3.83 -9.36 5.20
N LYS A 257 -3.92 -8.89 3.95
CA LYS A 257 -3.81 -9.79 2.80
C LYS A 257 -2.38 -9.79 2.24
N PRO A 258 -1.53 -10.78 2.58
CA PRO A 258 -0.60 -11.27 1.58
C PRO A 258 -1.48 -11.77 0.43
N VAL A 259 -1.25 -11.26 -0.77
CA VAL A 259 -1.88 -11.82 -1.96
C VAL A 259 -1.31 -13.23 -2.11
N SER A 260 -2.14 -14.21 -1.81
CA SER A 260 -2.00 -15.61 -2.22
C SER A 260 -2.04 -15.70 -3.74
#